data_AF-A0A5J4Q0S1-F1
#
_entry.id   AF-A0A5J4Q0S1-F1
#
_cell.length_a   1.000
_cell.length_b   1.000
_cell.length_c   1.000
_cell.angle_alpha   90.00
_cell.angle_beta   90.00
_cell.angle_gamma   90.00
#
_symmetry.space_group_name_H-M   'P 1'
#
loop_
_entity.id
_entity.type
_entity.pdbx_description
1 polymer ?
#
loop_
_entity_poly.entity_id
_entity_poly.type
_entity_poly.pdbx_seq_one_letter_code
_entity_poly.pdbx_strand_id
1 'polypeptide(L)'
;AFSGNGYVNIQLYILDHFNWDNMWYGKSYVDLFYSWIPRSIFIDKPPIDEGIYIANLYLGDSFQPTTPAHSMVFYSWPPGTMGIGYINFHIIGIVLAYFILGRIQKIIQLIFIEMNYAPFILFLYTFIVIKFQLTNFYIFSAINYILLLIVFSFFCKLTVRNK
;
A
#
# COMPACT_ATOMS: atom_id res chain seq x y z
N ALA A 1 -21.73 -2.07 -5.20
CA ALA A 1 -20.82 -2.28 -6.35
C ALA A 1 -20.48 -0.92 -6.93
N PHE A 2 -19.25 -0.47 -6.81
CA PHE A 2 -18.86 0.82 -7.39
C PHE A 2 -18.65 0.62 -8.88
N SER A 3 -19.55 1.20 -9.69
CA SER A 3 -19.30 1.48 -11.11
C SER A 3 -18.05 2.37 -11.23
N GLY A 4 -17.46 2.52 -12.43
CA GLY A 4 -16.19 3.26 -12.63
C GLY A 4 -16.08 4.65 -11.96
N ASN A 5 -17.20 5.26 -11.58
CA ASN A 5 -17.27 6.47 -10.76
C ASN A 5 -16.77 6.33 -9.30
N GLY A 6 -16.68 5.12 -8.72
CA GLY A 6 -16.33 4.99 -7.30
C GLY A 6 -14.93 5.45 -6.94
N TYR A 7 -13.93 5.11 -7.76
CA TYR A 7 -12.57 5.58 -7.55
C TYR A 7 -12.47 7.10 -7.70
N VAL A 8 -13.15 7.67 -8.69
CA VAL A 8 -13.21 9.12 -8.88
C VAL A 8 -13.85 9.79 -7.67
N ASN A 9 -14.95 9.25 -7.15
CA ASN A 9 -15.62 9.79 -5.97
C ASN A 9 -14.72 9.75 -4.73
N ILE A 10 -13.96 8.67 -4.53
CA ILE A 10 -12.97 8.58 -3.44
C ILE A 10 -11.92 9.68 -3.58
N GLN A 11 -11.37 9.89 -4.78
CA GLN A 11 -10.37 10.95 -5.00
C GLN A 11 -10.96 12.35 -4.80
N LEU A 12 -12.17 12.61 -5.31
CA LEU A 12 -12.84 13.90 -5.14
C LEU A 12 -13.10 14.18 -3.66
N TYR A 13 -13.57 13.17 -2.91
CA TYR A 13 -13.74 13.29 -1.47
C TYR A 13 -12.42 13.62 -0.75
N ILE A 14 -11.32 12.95 -1.09
CA ILE A 14 -10.01 13.23 -0.50
C ILE A 14 -9.56 14.67 -0.79
N LEU A 15 -9.73 15.13 -2.03
CA LEU A 15 -9.33 16.48 -2.44
C LEU A 15 -10.16 17.58 -1.74
N ASP A 16 -11.44 17.31 -1.49
CA ASP A 16 -12.35 18.22 -0.80
C ASP A 16 -12.11 18.21 0.73
N HIS A 17 -11.89 17.04 1.31
CA HIS A 17 -11.74 16.86 2.75
C HIS A 17 -10.38 17.35 3.28
N PHE A 18 -9.28 17.08 2.55
CA PHE A 18 -7.93 17.36 3.04
C PHE A 18 -7.39 18.71 2.53
N ASN A 19 -6.79 19.46 3.45
CA ASN A 19 -6.11 20.72 3.24
C ASN A 19 -4.88 20.80 4.18
N TRP A 20 -4.20 21.95 4.22
CA TRP A 20 -2.97 22.11 5.00
C TRP A 20 -3.14 21.89 6.51
N ASP A 21 -4.33 22.06 7.06
CA ASP A 21 -4.57 22.00 8.50
C ASP A 21 -4.85 20.58 9.01
N ASN A 22 -5.18 19.63 8.12
CA ASN A 22 -5.61 18.27 8.50
C ASN A 22 -4.87 17.13 7.77
N MET A 23 -3.72 17.41 7.17
CA MET A 23 -2.86 16.38 6.58
C MET A 23 -2.35 15.35 7.60
N TRP A 24 -1.99 14.15 7.12
CA TRP A 24 -1.45 13.08 7.95
C TRP A 24 0.07 13.14 8.13
N TYR A 25 0.81 13.85 7.28
CA TYR A 25 2.27 14.04 7.41
C TYR A 25 3.07 12.73 7.55
N GLY A 26 2.63 11.66 6.91
CA GLY A 26 3.25 10.34 6.91
C GLY A 26 2.85 9.45 8.09
N LYS A 27 1.97 9.90 9.00
CA LYS A 27 1.54 9.11 10.18
C LYS A 27 0.99 7.74 9.82
N SER A 28 0.27 7.62 8.71
CA SER A 28 -0.25 6.31 8.26
C SER A 28 0.86 5.29 8.01
N TYR A 29 2.05 5.70 7.54
CA TYR A 29 3.15 4.76 7.30
C TYR A 29 3.70 4.12 8.58
N VAL A 30 3.41 4.68 9.76
CA VAL A 30 3.75 4.06 11.05
C VAL A 30 2.99 2.74 11.23
N ASP A 31 1.77 2.64 10.70
CA ASP A 31 0.92 1.44 10.80
C ASP A 31 1.57 0.21 10.13
N LEU A 32 2.45 0.44 9.14
CA LEU A 32 3.18 -0.61 8.44
C LEU A 32 4.11 -1.38 9.38
N PHE A 33 4.67 -0.76 10.42
CA PHE A 33 5.54 -1.44 11.39
C PHE A 33 4.77 -2.44 12.27
N TYR A 34 3.48 -2.20 12.49
CA TYR A 34 2.61 -3.08 13.27
C TYR A 34 1.98 -4.20 12.41
N SER A 35 2.17 -4.16 11.09
CA SER A 35 1.51 -5.08 10.14
C SER A 35 1.80 -6.56 10.41
N TRP A 36 2.99 -6.89 10.91
CA TRP A 36 3.45 -8.25 11.21
C TRP A 36 2.91 -8.82 12.53
N ILE A 37 2.39 -7.98 13.42
CA ILE A 37 1.92 -8.42 14.75
C ILE A 37 0.48 -8.95 14.62
N PRO A 38 0.17 -10.19 15.03
CA PRO A 38 -1.19 -10.70 15.02
C PRO A 38 -2.12 -9.86 15.91
N ARG A 39 -3.38 -9.66 15.47
CA ARG A 39 -4.39 -8.92 16.24
C ARG A 39 -4.73 -9.58 17.58
N SER A 40 -4.50 -10.88 17.72
CA SER A 40 -4.65 -11.60 19.00
C SER A 40 -3.64 -11.17 20.06
N ILE A 41 -2.49 -10.63 19.65
CA ILE A 41 -1.44 -10.15 20.55
C ILE A 41 -1.53 -8.63 20.72
N PHE A 42 -1.83 -7.91 19.63
CA PHE A 42 -1.99 -6.46 19.64
C PHE A 42 -3.44 -6.08 19.29
N ILE A 43 -4.27 -5.95 20.33
CA ILE A 43 -5.71 -5.66 20.19
C ILE A 43 -5.97 -4.28 19.56
N ASP A 44 -5.14 -3.30 19.92
CA ASP A 44 -5.24 -1.93 19.43
C ASP A 44 -4.54 -1.72 18.07
N LYS A 45 -4.21 -2.81 17.36
CA LYS A 45 -3.52 -2.74 16.08
C LYS A 45 -4.29 -1.87 15.06
N PRO A 46 -3.65 -0.85 14.48
CA PRO A 46 -4.26 -0.04 13.43
C PRO A 46 -4.53 -0.88 12.16
N PRO A 47 -5.47 -0.48 11.29
CA PRO A 47 -5.60 -1.09 9.98
C PRO A 47 -4.35 -0.83 9.14
N ILE A 48 -3.95 -1.84 8.37
CA ILE A 48 -2.88 -1.67 7.38
C ILE A 48 -3.37 -0.94 6.12
N ASP A 49 -4.67 -0.98 5.87
CA ASP A 49 -5.29 -0.37 4.70
C ASP A 49 -5.78 1.03 5.07
N GLU A 50 -5.13 2.05 4.52
CA GLU A 50 -5.50 3.44 4.76
C GLU A 50 -6.92 3.77 4.30
N GLY A 51 -7.46 2.98 3.36
CA GLY A 51 -8.84 3.15 2.91
C GLY A 51 -9.87 2.96 4.01
N ILE A 52 -9.54 2.27 5.10
CA ILE A 52 -10.44 2.16 6.26
C ILE A 52 -10.60 3.51 6.94
N TYR A 53 -9.53 4.28 7.11
CA TYR A 53 -9.64 5.64 7.64
C TYR A 53 -10.49 6.53 6.74
N ILE A 54 -10.25 6.48 5.42
CA ILE A 54 -10.99 7.30 4.44
C ILE A 54 -12.49 6.97 4.44
N ALA A 55 -12.84 5.69 4.53
CA ALA A 55 -14.25 5.29 4.58
C ALA A 55 -14.95 5.78 5.85
N ASN A 56 -14.28 5.75 7.00
CA ASN A 56 -14.88 6.23 8.25
C ASN A 56 -14.95 7.77 8.30
N LEU A 57 -13.95 8.48 7.76
CA LEU A 57 -14.04 9.94 7.57
C LEU A 57 -15.25 10.30 6.69
N TYR A 58 -15.50 9.53 5.62
CA TYR A 58 -16.66 9.73 4.75
C TYR A 58 -17.99 9.51 5.49
N LEU A 59 -18.03 8.59 6.46
CA LEU A 59 -19.19 8.34 7.32
C LEU A 59 -19.41 9.41 8.40
N GLY A 60 -18.50 10.38 8.52
CA GLY A 60 -18.61 11.50 9.47
C GLY A 60 -17.79 11.33 10.74
N ASP A 61 -17.00 10.26 10.86
CA ASP A 61 -16.05 10.11 11.95
C ASP A 61 -14.85 11.06 11.79
N SER A 62 -14.08 11.26 12.87
CA SER A 62 -12.86 12.07 12.87
C SER A 62 -11.59 11.24 13.09
N PHE A 63 -11.61 9.96 12.69
CA PHE A 63 -10.48 9.06 12.90
C PHE A 63 -9.28 9.44 12.02
N GLN A 64 -8.10 9.38 12.62
CA GLN A 64 -6.83 9.64 11.94
C GLN A 64 -5.87 8.49 12.24
N PRO A 65 -4.88 8.23 11.38
CA PRO A 65 -3.81 7.33 11.75
C PRO A 65 -3.12 7.80 13.04
N THR A 66 -2.92 6.94 14.05
CA THR A 66 -2.97 5.48 14.03
C THR A 66 -4.15 4.91 14.84
N THR A 67 -5.40 5.34 14.60
CA THR A 67 -6.57 4.82 15.33
C THR A 67 -6.71 3.28 15.22
N PRO A 68 -7.02 2.56 16.32
CA PRO A 68 -7.20 1.11 16.32
C PRO A 68 -8.31 0.60 15.39
N ALA A 69 -8.05 -0.48 14.65
CA ALA A 69 -9.00 -0.96 13.64
C ALA A 69 -10.34 -1.44 14.21
N HIS A 70 -10.36 -1.94 15.46
CA HIS A 70 -11.58 -2.46 16.07
C HIS A 70 -12.59 -1.36 16.46
N SER A 71 -12.15 -0.09 16.47
CA SER A 71 -13.01 1.07 16.75
C SER A 71 -13.66 1.65 15.49
N MET A 72 -13.33 1.11 14.31
CA MET A 72 -13.76 1.61 13.01
C MET A 72 -14.66 0.60 12.29
N VAL A 73 -15.52 1.09 11.42
CA VAL A 73 -16.23 0.25 10.45
C VAL A 73 -15.20 -0.35 9.49
N PHE A 74 -15.17 -1.68 9.39
CA PHE A 74 -14.17 -2.40 8.60
C PHE A 74 -14.54 -2.46 7.11
N TYR A 75 -14.53 -1.30 6.47
CA TYR A 75 -14.82 -1.10 5.06
C TYR A 75 -13.79 -0.11 4.48
N SER A 76 -13.34 -0.32 3.24
CA SER A 76 -12.17 0.37 2.69
C SER A 76 -12.48 1.19 1.43
N TRP A 77 -12.03 2.46 1.46
CA TRP A 77 -12.00 3.41 0.36
C TRP A 77 -10.55 3.73 -0.01
N PRO A 78 -9.91 2.90 -0.86
CA PRO A 78 -8.46 2.98 -1.07
C PRO A 78 -8.06 4.31 -1.73
N PRO A 79 -7.18 5.11 -1.10
CA PRO A 79 -6.78 6.42 -1.63
C PRO A 79 -5.85 6.31 -2.84
N GLY A 80 -5.13 5.20 -2.97
CA GLY A 80 -4.08 5.00 -3.97
C GLY A 80 -2.96 6.04 -3.94
N THR A 81 -2.05 5.98 -4.91
CA THR A 81 -0.83 6.81 -4.92
C THR A 81 -1.16 8.32 -4.96
N MET A 82 -2.18 8.70 -5.75
CA MET A 82 -2.63 10.09 -5.83
C MET A 82 -3.17 10.56 -4.48
N GLY A 83 -4.19 9.87 -3.95
CA GLY A 83 -4.83 10.25 -2.69
C GLY A 83 -3.85 10.23 -1.53
N ILE A 84 -3.02 9.19 -1.39
CA ILE A 84 -2.07 9.11 -0.27
C ILE A 84 -0.98 10.18 -0.37
N GLY A 85 -0.54 10.54 -1.58
CA GLY A 85 0.37 11.66 -1.79
C GLY A 85 -0.27 12.97 -1.31
N TYR A 86 -1.52 13.20 -1.70
CA TYR A 86 -2.26 14.40 -1.33
C TYR A 86 -2.54 14.50 0.18
N ILE A 87 -3.00 13.43 0.80
CA ILE A 87 -3.31 13.37 2.24
C ILE A 87 -2.09 13.70 3.09
N ASN A 88 -0.88 13.32 2.64
CA ASN A 88 0.33 13.50 3.41
C ASN A 88 1.01 14.86 3.19
N PHE A 89 1.07 15.34 1.93
CA PHE A 89 1.82 16.57 1.59
C PHE A 89 1.15 17.40 0.48
N HIS A 90 -0.17 17.33 0.35
CA HIS A 90 -0.95 18.06 -0.64
C HIS A 90 -0.46 17.77 -2.08
N ILE A 91 -0.62 18.74 -2.99
CA ILE A 91 -0.16 18.67 -4.38
C ILE A 91 1.32 18.30 -4.53
N ILE A 92 2.18 18.76 -3.62
CA ILE A 92 3.62 18.42 -3.64
C ILE A 92 3.79 16.93 -3.36
N GLY A 93 3.01 16.38 -2.43
CA GLY A 93 2.99 14.96 -2.12
C GLY A 93 2.57 14.09 -3.29
N ILE A 94 1.63 14.53 -4.13
CA ILE A 94 1.26 13.80 -5.36
C ILE A 94 2.48 13.66 -6.28
N VAL A 95 3.19 14.77 -6.54
CA VAL A 95 4.37 14.78 -7.42
C VAL A 95 5.45 13.86 -6.87
N LEU A 96 5.75 13.97 -5.58
CA LEU A 96 6.74 13.12 -4.92
C LEU A 96 6.35 11.64 -4.96
N ALA A 97 5.09 11.32 -4.69
CA ALA A 97 4.58 9.96 -4.70
C ALA A 97 4.73 9.32 -6.10
N TYR A 98 4.33 10.02 -7.17
CA TYR A 98 4.50 9.49 -8.52
C TYR A 98 5.97 9.40 -8.96
N PHE A 99 6.80 10.34 -8.53
CA PHE A 99 8.24 10.24 -8.77
C PHE A 99 8.83 8.98 -8.12
N ILE A 100 8.52 8.73 -6.84
CA ILE A 100 8.97 7.53 -6.12
C ILE A 100 8.44 6.26 -6.80
N LEU A 101 7.15 6.23 -7.15
CA LEU A 101 6.53 5.10 -7.85
C LEU A 101 7.25 4.79 -9.16
N GLY A 102 7.55 5.81 -9.97
CA GLY A 102 8.29 5.65 -11.22
C GLY A 102 9.70 5.10 -11.01
N ARG A 103 10.38 5.50 -9.92
CA ARG A 103 11.71 4.94 -9.57
C ARG A 103 11.60 3.47 -9.17
N ILE A 104 10.60 3.08 -8.38
CA ILE A 104 10.35 1.68 -8.01
C ILE A 104 10.07 0.84 -9.27
N GLN A 105 9.22 1.32 -10.18
CA GLN A 105 8.91 0.66 -11.44
C GLN A 105 10.15 0.48 -12.33
N LYS A 106 11.00 1.51 -12.41
CA LYS A 106 12.28 1.40 -13.12
C LYS A 106 13.19 0.34 -12.51
N ILE A 107 13.33 0.32 -11.18
CA ILE A 107 14.18 -0.64 -10.48
C ILE A 107 13.71 -2.08 -10.76
N ILE A 108 12.41 -2.36 -10.61
CA ILE A 108 11.90 -3.72 -10.84
C ILE A 108 12.04 -4.14 -12.31
N GLN A 109 11.91 -3.20 -13.25
CA GLN A 109 12.13 -3.45 -14.67
C GLN A 109 13.59 -3.84 -14.95
N LEU A 110 14.55 -3.11 -14.36
CA LEU A 110 15.97 -3.43 -14.51
C LEU A 110 16.29 -4.81 -13.92
N ILE A 111 15.78 -5.12 -12.72
CA ILE A 111 15.93 -6.45 -12.11
C ILE A 111 15.34 -7.55 -13.02
N PHE A 112 14.17 -7.29 -13.62
CA PHE A 112 13.53 -8.26 -14.52
C PHE A 112 14.39 -8.57 -15.76
N ILE A 113 15.03 -7.53 -16.33
CA ILE A 113 15.95 -7.66 -17.47
C ILE A 113 17.24 -8.37 -17.05
N GLU A 114 17.86 -7.99 -15.92
CA GLU A 114 19.09 -8.61 -15.41
C GLU A 114 18.91 -10.09 -15.07
N MET A 115 17.70 -10.48 -14.63
CA MET A 115 17.33 -11.88 -14.40
C MET A 115 16.94 -12.63 -15.69
N ASN A 116 17.23 -12.07 -16.87
CA ASN A 116 16.91 -12.65 -18.18
C ASN A 116 15.43 -13.06 -18.31
N TYR A 117 14.53 -12.20 -17.85
CA TYR A 117 13.08 -12.45 -17.93
C TYR A 117 12.64 -13.73 -17.21
N ALA A 118 13.34 -14.13 -16.14
CA ALA A 118 13.02 -15.35 -15.42
C ALA A 118 11.53 -15.35 -14.98
N PRO A 119 10.78 -16.45 -15.26
CA PRO A 119 9.35 -16.52 -14.93
C PRO A 119 9.02 -16.24 -13.46
N PHE A 120 9.99 -16.49 -12.59
CA PHE A 120 9.88 -16.29 -11.16
C PHE A 120 9.69 -14.82 -10.75
N ILE A 121 10.43 -13.90 -11.37
CA ILE A 121 10.36 -12.47 -11.07
C ILE A 121 9.23 -11.78 -11.85
N LEU A 122 8.71 -12.43 -12.91
CA LEU A 122 7.60 -11.92 -13.73
C LEU A 122 6.37 -11.55 -12.90
N PHE A 123 6.04 -12.34 -11.88
CA PHE A 123 4.90 -12.07 -11.01
C PHE A 123 5.08 -10.75 -10.22
N LEU A 124 6.26 -10.56 -9.62
CA LEU A 124 6.58 -9.34 -8.89
C LEU A 124 6.63 -8.13 -9.84
N TYR A 125 7.25 -8.28 -11.01
CA TYR A 125 7.28 -7.26 -12.03
C TYR A 125 5.87 -6.82 -12.45
N THR A 126 5.01 -7.77 -12.79
CA THR A 126 3.63 -7.49 -13.22
C THR A 126 2.83 -6.80 -12.11
N PHE A 127 2.96 -7.27 -10.86
CA PHE A 127 2.32 -6.64 -9.71
C PHE A 127 2.79 -5.18 -9.53
N ILE A 128 4.10 -4.94 -9.55
CA ILE A 128 4.67 -3.59 -9.33
C ILE A 128 4.32 -2.62 -10.47
N VAL A 129 4.32 -3.07 -11.72
CA VAL A 129 4.04 -2.20 -12.88
C VAL A 129 2.56 -1.91 -13.02
N ILE A 130 1.68 -2.91 -12.82
CA ILE A 130 0.25 -2.78 -13.14
C ILE A 130 -0.58 -2.34 -11.92
N LYS A 131 -0.27 -2.85 -10.73
CA LYS A 131 -1.18 -2.76 -9.57
C LYS A 131 -0.63 -1.96 -8.40
N PHE A 132 0.68 -1.97 -8.19
CA PHE A 132 1.28 -1.39 -7.00
C PHE A 132 1.03 0.11 -6.87
N GLN A 133 0.72 0.52 -5.65
CA GLN A 133 0.51 1.90 -5.25
C GLN A 133 1.30 2.17 -3.97
N LEU A 134 1.60 3.42 -3.66
CA LEU A 134 2.39 3.79 -2.46
C LEU A 134 1.57 3.79 -1.16
N THR A 135 0.57 2.92 -1.06
CA THR A 135 -0.20 2.72 0.17
C THR A 135 0.39 1.55 0.96
N ASN A 136 0.22 1.56 2.28
CA ASN A 136 0.69 0.52 3.19
C ASN A 136 0.24 -0.88 2.76
N PHE A 137 -1.02 -1.02 2.33
CA PHE A 137 -1.56 -2.30 1.84
C PHE A 137 -0.71 -2.88 0.70
N TYR A 138 -0.35 -2.06 -0.29
CA TYR A 138 0.43 -2.51 -1.45
C TYR A 138 1.92 -2.66 -1.13
N ILE A 139 2.48 -1.82 -0.28
CA ILE A 139 3.85 -1.97 0.23
C ILE A 139 3.99 -3.29 0.98
N PHE A 140 3.08 -3.58 1.91
CA PHE A 140 3.06 -4.85 2.64
C PHE A 140 2.89 -6.05 1.71
N SER A 141 2.01 -5.94 0.71
CA SER A 141 1.83 -6.99 -0.30
C SER A 141 3.12 -7.23 -1.10
N ALA A 142 3.83 -6.18 -1.50
CA ALA A 142 5.12 -6.28 -2.19
C ALA A 142 6.17 -7.00 -1.32
N ILE A 143 6.26 -6.63 -0.03
CA ILE A 143 7.19 -7.29 0.90
C ILE A 143 6.85 -8.78 1.04
N ASN A 144 5.57 -9.13 1.21
CA ASN A 144 5.16 -10.53 1.30
C ASN A 144 5.48 -11.32 0.02
N TYR A 145 5.31 -10.72 -1.16
CA TYR A 145 5.71 -11.36 -2.40
C TYR A 145 7.23 -11.57 -2.46
N ILE A 146 8.03 -10.58 -2.08
CA ILE A 146 9.49 -10.74 -2.03
C ILE A 146 9.89 -11.86 -1.05
N LEU A 147 9.29 -11.91 0.15
CA LEU A 147 9.55 -12.97 1.12
C LEU A 147 9.18 -14.36 0.58
N LEU A 148 8.02 -14.48 -0.04
CA LEU A 148 7.59 -15.74 -0.68
C LEU A 148 8.58 -16.17 -1.76
N LEU A 149 9.07 -15.22 -2.56
CA LEU A 149 10.07 -15.49 -3.59
C LEU A 149 11.42 -15.94 -2.96
N ILE A 150 11.84 -15.35 -1.85
CA ILE A 150 13.06 -15.77 -1.15
C ILE A 150 12.91 -17.21 -0.64
N VAL A 151 11.80 -17.52 0.02
CA VAL A 151 11.51 -18.85 0.57
C VAL A 151 11.45 -19.90 -0.54
N PHE A 152 10.74 -19.64 -1.63
CA PHE A 152 10.65 -20.56 -2.76
C PHE A 152 12.01 -20.81 -3.41
N SER A 153 12.81 -19.75 -3.62
CA SER A 153 14.16 -19.87 -4.18
C SER A 153 15.08 -20.74 -3.32
N PHE A 154 14.95 -20.63 -1.99
CA PHE A 154 15.68 -21.45 -1.04
C PHE A 154 15.32 -22.93 -1.18
N PHE A 155 14.02 -23.27 -1.24
CA PHE A 155 13.57 -24.66 -1.42
C PHE A 155 14.01 -25.25 -2.77
N CYS A 156 13.91 -24.51 -3.88
CA CYS A 156 14.37 -25.00 -5.17
C CYS A 156 15.86 -25.35 -5.16
N LYS A 157 16.70 -24.53 -4.53
CA LYS A 157 18.14 -24.81 -4.39
C LYS A 157 18.40 -26.08 -3.58
N LEU A 158 17.67 -26.30 -2.49
CA LEU A 158 17.79 -27.52 -1.69
C LEU A 158 17.41 -28.78 -2.48
N THR A 159 16.32 -28.72 -3.26
CA THR A 159 15.87 -29.86 -4.07
C THR A 159 16.86 -30.21 -5.19
N VAL A 160 17.48 -29.20 -5.82
CA VAL A 160 18.50 -29.42 -6.86
C VAL A 160 19.80 -29.98 -6.29
N ARG A 161 20.21 -29.55 -5.08
CA ARG A 161 21.44 -30.03 -4.43
C ARG A 161 21.35 -31.48 -3.90
N ASN A 162 20.12 -31.97 -3.67
CA ASN A 162 19.86 -33.33 -3.22
C ASN A 162 19.65 -34.33 -4.38
N LYS A 163 19.87 -33.91 -5.63
CA LYS A 163 19.91 -34.75 -6.83
C LYS A 163 21.33 -34.80 -7.37
#